data_AF-A0A1C6ADQ5-F1
#
_entry.id   AF-A0A1C6ADQ5-F1
#
_cell.length_a   1.000
_cell.length_b   1.000
_cell.length_c   1.000
_cell.angle_alpha   90.00
_cell.angle_beta   90.00
_cell.angle_gamma   90.00
#
_symmetry.space_group_name_H-M   'P 1'
#
loop_
_entity.id
_entity.type
_entity.pdbx_description
1 polymer ?
#
loop_
_entity_poly.entity_id
_entity_poly.type
_entity_poly.pdbx_seq_one_letter_code
_entity_poly.pdbx_strand_id
1 'polypeptide(L)'
;MKPTLTEAEAKLSYAKYFHMPLTPIPQEKLDILAAGPMDPEKMLKITDRVKLFDEGYFDVEVGYGVQEDGSGYVSNLTKMPGVTKEMFEWWFAWHGLEDLRYKIWDPEDHYYARQKNRDKALSSNLPMRERTWGTTHEVLEDIGPGPDELILDFKYPSEMGYPEEKVGTDACASMMCANGHGPEPGKGVAAVMTHMIREIEGGIELRSRFWIGYQIMDGRPMKLIPRGVSVPMEVPMGLFAHNLKEFTHLAAILPKVYEEEKDRF
;
A
#
# COMPACT_ATOMS: atom_id res chain seq x y z
N MET A 1 19.07 9.08 -6.22
CA MET A 1 18.84 10.12 -7.25
C MET A 1 17.34 10.19 -7.45
N LYS A 2 16.67 11.34 -7.24
CA LYS A 2 15.20 11.40 -7.33
C LYS A 2 14.68 10.93 -8.70
N PRO A 3 13.45 10.37 -8.77
CA PRO A 3 12.80 10.03 -10.04
C PRO A 3 12.78 11.20 -11.01
N THR A 4 12.85 10.90 -12.31
CA THR A 4 12.75 11.89 -13.39
C THR A 4 11.82 11.39 -14.49
N LEU A 5 11.36 12.32 -15.33
CA LEU A 5 10.60 12.02 -16.54
C LEU A 5 11.55 11.83 -17.73
N THR A 6 11.26 10.82 -18.53
CA THR A 6 11.75 10.74 -19.92
C THR A 6 11.02 11.74 -20.81
N GLU A 7 11.57 12.02 -21.99
CA GLU A 7 10.91 12.88 -22.99
C GLU A 7 9.56 12.31 -23.47
N ALA A 8 9.40 10.99 -23.46
CA ALA A 8 8.14 10.34 -23.82
C ALA A 8 7.10 10.51 -22.71
N GLU A 9 7.49 10.30 -21.45
CA GLU A 9 6.64 10.49 -20.28
C GLU A 9 6.17 11.94 -20.16
N ALA A 10 7.03 12.92 -20.43
CA ALA A 10 6.70 14.34 -20.38
C ALA A 10 5.57 14.76 -21.36
N LYS A 11 5.24 13.93 -22.35
CA LYS A 11 4.17 14.18 -23.34
C LYS A 11 2.83 13.52 -22.97
N LEU A 12 2.80 12.67 -21.94
CA LEU A 12 1.59 11.99 -21.50
C LEU A 12 0.62 12.97 -20.83
N SER A 13 -0.69 12.76 -20.99
CA SER A 13 -1.73 13.67 -20.47
C SER A 13 -1.65 13.89 -18.96
N TYR A 14 -1.21 12.88 -18.22
CA TYR A 14 -1.04 12.88 -16.78
C TYR A 14 0.37 13.29 -16.31
N ALA A 15 1.28 13.70 -17.19
CA ALA A 15 2.62 14.17 -16.80
C ALA A 15 2.59 15.41 -15.88
N LYS A 16 1.54 16.23 -16.00
CA LYS A 16 1.32 17.39 -15.13
C LYS A 16 1.28 17.03 -13.64
N TYR A 17 0.80 15.83 -13.28
CA TYR A 17 0.71 15.39 -11.88
C TYR A 17 2.09 15.12 -11.27
N PHE A 18 3.08 14.71 -12.07
CA PHE A 18 4.45 14.51 -11.58
C PHE A 18 5.11 15.82 -11.11
N HIS A 19 4.70 16.94 -11.69
CA HIS A 19 5.21 18.27 -11.32
C HIS A 19 4.38 18.95 -10.23
N MET A 20 3.27 18.35 -9.80
CA MET A 20 2.51 18.87 -8.68
C MET A 20 3.34 18.73 -7.39
N PRO A 21 3.39 19.75 -6.53
CA PRO A 21 3.96 19.59 -5.22
C PRO A 21 3.25 18.46 -4.46
N LEU A 22 4.02 17.63 -3.76
CA LEU A 22 3.48 16.64 -2.86
C LEU A 22 2.53 17.31 -1.86
N THR A 23 1.42 16.62 -1.61
CA THR A 23 0.43 17.10 -0.64
C THR A 23 1.05 17.05 0.75
N PRO A 24 1.01 18.14 1.54
CA PRO A 24 1.59 18.15 2.87
C PRO A 24 0.97 17.06 3.76
N ILE A 25 1.83 16.26 4.39
CA ILE A 25 1.40 15.27 5.39
C ILE A 25 0.72 16.03 6.55
N PRO A 26 -0.44 15.59 7.04
CA PRO A 26 -1.09 16.23 8.19
C PRO A 26 -0.16 16.30 9.39
N GLN A 27 -0.12 17.47 10.05
CA GLN A 27 0.81 17.72 11.16
C GLN A 27 0.68 16.68 12.28
N GLU A 28 -0.55 16.28 12.61
CA GLU A 28 -0.82 15.23 13.62
C GLU A 28 -0.09 13.90 13.32
N LYS A 29 0.08 13.54 12.05
CA LYS A 29 0.77 12.31 11.65
C LYS A 29 2.28 12.47 11.70
N LEU A 30 2.79 13.67 11.40
CA LEU A 30 4.20 14.01 11.58
C LEU A 30 4.58 14.01 13.07
N ASP A 31 3.68 14.48 13.93
CA ASP A 31 3.86 14.46 15.38
C ASP A 31 3.93 13.02 15.91
N ILE A 32 3.09 12.11 15.38
CA ILE A 32 3.16 10.67 15.68
C ILE A 32 4.50 10.08 15.23
N LEU A 33 4.96 10.38 14.01
CA LEU A 33 6.26 9.93 13.52
C LEU A 33 7.40 10.42 14.41
N ALA A 34 7.36 11.68 14.85
CA ALA A 34 8.38 12.29 15.70
C ALA A 34 8.35 11.78 17.16
N ALA A 35 7.19 11.33 17.64
CA ALA A 35 7.01 10.80 19.00
C ALA A 35 7.69 9.44 19.22
N GLY A 36 8.04 8.73 18.14
CA GLY A 36 8.69 7.42 18.19
C GLY A 36 7.70 6.25 18.06
N PRO A 37 8.18 5.02 18.28
CA PRO A 37 7.37 3.82 18.05
C PRO A 37 6.19 3.74 19.03
N MET A 38 5.08 3.18 18.56
CA MET A 38 3.92 2.88 19.39
C MET A 38 4.22 1.76 20.41
N ASP A 39 3.35 1.65 21.40
CA ASP A 39 3.32 0.54 22.34
C ASP A 39 3.11 -0.81 21.60
N PRO A 40 4.03 -1.79 21.71
CA PRO A 40 3.91 -3.10 21.09
C PRO A 40 2.62 -3.84 21.46
N GLU A 41 2.06 -3.64 22.66
CA GLU A 41 0.82 -4.30 23.09
C GLU A 41 -0.41 -3.82 22.29
N LYS A 42 -0.33 -2.63 21.68
CA LYS A 42 -1.40 -2.04 20.88
C LYS A 42 -1.31 -2.39 19.40
N MET A 43 -0.26 -3.07 18.97
CA MET A 43 -0.07 -3.49 17.57
C MET A 43 -1.02 -4.64 17.24
N LEU A 44 -1.69 -4.56 16.09
CA LEU A 44 -2.51 -5.67 15.59
C LEU A 44 -1.59 -6.81 15.18
N LYS A 45 -1.66 -7.95 15.86
CA LYS A 45 -0.88 -9.15 15.48
C LYS A 45 -1.34 -9.69 14.13
N ILE A 46 -0.43 -10.23 13.33
CA ILE A 46 -0.77 -10.81 12.02
C ILE A 46 -1.75 -12.00 12.13
N THR A 47 -1.73 -12.72 13.24
CA THR A 47 -2.69 -13.79 13.56
C THR A 47 -4.10 -13.27 13.79
N ASP A 48 -4.23 -12.00 14.21
CA ASP A 48 -5.48 -11.31 14.47
C ASP A 48 -5.93 -10.40 13.32
N ARG A 49 -5.24 -10.43 12.16
CA ARG A 49 -5.51 -9.53 11.01
C ARG A 49 -6.97 -9.50 10.56
N VAL A 50 -7.72 -10.60 10.75
CA VAL A 50 -9.16 -10.68 10.41
C VAL A 50 -10.02 -9.71 11.22
N LYS A 51 -9.53 -9.22 12.37
CA LYS A 51 -10.19 -8.16 13.16
C LYS A 51 -10.24 -6.82 12.43
N LEU A 52 -9.52 -6.65 11.31
CA LEU A 52 -9.73 -5.48 10.44
C LEU A 52 -11.19 -5.35 9.97
N PHE A 53 -11.93 -6.46 9.89
CA PHE A 53 -13.34 -6.47 9.50
C PHE A 53 -14.30 -6.19 10.67
N ASP A 54 -13.80 -6.03 11.89
CA ASP A 54 -14.62 -5.67 13.04
C ASP A 54 -15.05 -4.21 12.95
N GLU A 55 -16.21 -3.90 13.56
CA GLU A 55 -16.71 -2.53 13.61
C GLU A 55 -15.80 -1.63 14.46
N GLY A 56 -15.81 -0.33 14.16
CA GLY A 56 -15.01 0.65 14.89
C GLY A 56 -13.55 0.72 14.46
N TYR A 57 -12.67 1.01 15.42
CA TYR A 57 -11.27 1.30 15.24
C TYR A 57 -10.43 0.63 16.34
N PHE A 58 -9.16 0.36 16.06
CA PHE A 58 -8.21 -0.09 17.09
C PHE A 58 -7.71 1.09 17.93
N ASP A 59 -7.11 0.79 19.08
CA ASP A 59 -6.48 1.77 19.96
C ASP A 59 -5.43 2.64 19.23
N VAL A 60 -4.74 2.06 18.26
CA VAL A 60 -3.76 2.75 17.41
C VAL A 60 -4.04 2.42 15.94
N GLU A 61 -4.59 3.40 15.23
CA GLU A 61 -4.84 3.33 13.78
C GLU A 61 -3.69 3.94 12.95
N VAL A 62 -2.80 4.72 13.58
CA VAL A 62 -1.70 5.45 12.94
C VAL A 62 -0.45 5.30 13.80
N GLY A 63 0.62 4.75 13.24
CA GLY A 63 1.94 4.66 13.85
C GLY A 63 2.75 3.45 13.36
N TYR A 64 3.90 3.23 13.99
CA TYR A 64 4.85 2.17 13.63
C TYR A 64 5.54 1.59 14.87
N GLY A 65 6.23 0.47 14.71
CA GLY A 65 7.15 -0.04 15.72
C GLY A 65 7.58 -1.48 15.46
N VAL A 66 8.11 -2.12 16.51
CA VAL A 66 8.55 -3.53 16.49
C VAL A 66 7.83 -4.27 17.61
N GLN A 67 7.21 -5.40 17.28
CA GLN A 67 6.51 -6.28 18.22
C GLN A 67 7.50 -7.04 19.10
N GLU A 68 7.01 -7.60 20.22
CA GLU A 68 7.82 -8.39 21.17
C GLU A 68 8.57 -9.56 20.51
N ASP A 69 8.00 -10.11 19.45
CA ASP A 69 8.57 -11.22 18.72
C ASP A 69 9.71 -10.77 17.76
N GLY A 70 9.96 -9.47 17.63
CA GLY A 70 10.96 -8.87 16.76
C GLY A 70 10.45 -8.49 15.37
N SER A 71 9.20 -8.76 15.03
CA SER A 71 8.62 -8.35 13.75
C SER A 71 8.27 -6.87 13.73
N GLY A 72 8.42 -6.21 12.58
CA GLY A 72 8.01 -4.82 12.41
C GLY A 72 6.51 -4.70 12.16
N TYR A 73 5.93 -3.56 12.52
CA TYR A 73 4.54 -3.26 12.26
C TYR A 73 4.36 -1.79 11.87
N VAL A 74 3.49 -1.55 10.89
CA VAL A 74 3.04 -0.21 10.49
C VAL A 74 1.52 -0.22 10.36
N SER A 75 0.88 0.81 10.88
CA SER A 75 -0.54 1.10 10.65
C SER A 75 -0.74 2.55 10.26
N ASN A 76 -1.61 2.79 9.29
CA ASN A 76 -1.99 4.14 8.90
C ASN A 76 -3.45 4.17 8.46
N LEU A 77 -4.23 5.06 9.07
CA LEU A 77 -5.58 5.42 8.65
C LEU A 77 -5.53 6.74 7.89
N THR A 78 -5.91 6.72 6.62
CA THR A 78 -5.92 7.90 5.74
C THR A 78 -7.33 8.15 5.22
N LYS A 79 -7.91 9.30 5.58
CA LYS A 79 -9.18 9.75 4.98
C LYS A 79 -8.90 10.28 3.58
N MET A 80 -9.68 9.85 2.60
CA MET A 80 -9.56 10.23 1.20
C MET A 80 -10.87 10.90 0.73
N PRO A 81 -11.07 12.20 1.02
CA PRO A 81 -12.29 12.90 0.66
C PRO A 81 -12.48 12.94 -0.85
N GLY A 82 -13.70 12.69 -1.33
CA GLY A 82 -14.06 12.65 -2.75
C GLY A 82 -13.57 11.41 -3.50
N VAL A 83 -12.80 10.52 -2.86
CA VAL A 83 -12.39 9.24 -3.44
C VAL A 83 -13.49 8.21 -3.20
N THR A 84 -13.81 7.42 -4.21
CA THR A 84 -14.77 6.30 -4.12
C THR A 84 -14.05 4.96 -4.16
N LYS A 85 -14.77 3.90 -3.79
CA LYS A 85 -14.32 2.51 -3.98
C LYS A 85 -13.85 2.25 -5.41
N GLU A 86 -14.61 2.69 -6.41
CA GLU A 86 -14.30 2.47 -7.83
C GLU A 86 -12.97 3.12 -8.23
N MET A 87 -12.72 4.35 -7.77
CA MET A 87 -11.46 5.04 -8.04
C MET A 87 -10.27 4.30 -7.44
N PHE A 88 -10.42 3.80 -6.21
CA PHE A 88 -9.37 3.04 -5.52
C PHE A 88 -9.06 1.70 -6.22
N GLU A 89 -10.10 0.95 -6.60
CA GLU A 89 -9.92 -0.31 -7.34
C GLU A 89 -9.28 -0.07 -8.71
N TRP A 90 -9.71 0.98 -9.42
CA TRP A 90 -9.14 1.38 -10.70
C TRP A 90 -7.66 1.73 -10.58
N TRP A 91 -7.28 2.50 -9.56
CA TRP A 91 -5.91 2.92 -9.34
C TRP A 91 -4.95 1.73 -9.30
N PHE A 92 -5.27 0.71 -8.51
CA PHE A 92 -4.43 -0.49 -8.38
C PHE A 92 -4.40 -1.35 -9.64
N ALA A 93 -5.41 -1.28 -10.51
CA ALA A 93 -5.37 -1.94 -11.82
C ALA A 93 -4.57 -1.11 -12.86
N TRP A 94 -4.52 0.21 -12.68
CA TRP A 94 -4.00 1.16 -13.67
C TRP A 94 -2.53 1.54 -13.44
N HIS A 95 -2.12 1.73 -12.19
CA HIS A 95 -0.83 2.32 -11.81
C HIS A 95 0.40 1.47 -12.21
N GLY A 96 0.23 0.14 -12.28
CA GLY A 96 1.30 -0.80 -12.60
C GLY A 96 1.54 -0.99 -14.10
N LEU A 97 0.72 -0.37 -14.95
CA LEU A 97 0.77 -0.57 -16.40
C LEU A 97 1.86 0.26 -17.07
N GLU A 98 2.19 1.44 -16.54
CA GLU A 98 3.19 2.35 -17.10
C GLU A 98 3.94 3.07 -15.96
N ASP A 99 5.26 3.19 -16.06
CA ASP A 99 6.12 3.69 -14.98
C ASP A 99 5.68 5.07 -14.45
N LEU A 100 5.33 6.03 -15.33
CA LEU A 100 4.86 7.35 -14.91
C LEU A 100 3.61 7.31 -14.02
N ARG A 101 2.72 6.32 -14.22
CA ARG A 101 1.51 6.20 -13.39
C ARG A 101 1.86 5.89 -11.94
N TYR A 102 2.94 5.14 -11.71
CA TYR A 102 3.48 4.93 -10.38
C TYR A 102 4.17 6.17 -9.84
N LYS A 103 4.97 6.86 -10.67
CA LYS A 103 5.69 8.08 -10.28
C LYS A 103 4.79 9.21 -9.82
N ILE A 104 3.60 9.40 -10.41
CA ILE A 104 2.70 10.50 -9.99
C ILE A 104 2.11 10.28 -8.59
N TRP A 105 2.16 9.05 -8.07
CA TRP A 105 1.72 8.73 -6.71
C TRP A 105 2.68 9.32 -5.66
N ASP A 106 3.98 9.18 -5.90
CA ASP A 106 5.02 9.79 -5.09
C ASP A 106 6.20 10.19 -5.99
N PRO A 107 6.22 11.44 -6.50
CA PRO A 107 7.26 11.89 -7.43
C PRO A 107 8.68 11.91 -6.84
N GLU A 108 8.81 11.78 -5.51
CA GLU A 108 10.10 11.77 -4.84
C GLU A 108 10.67 10.37 -4.64
N ASP A 109 9.80 9.37 -4.45
CA ASP A 109 10.21 8.03 -4.01
C ASP A 109 9.95 6.94 -5.05
N HIS A 110 8.96 7.12 -5.96
CA HIS A 110 8.54 6.07 -6.88
C HIS A 110 9.27 6.14 -8.22
N TYR A 111 9.90 5.03 -8.64
CA TYR A 111 10.57 4.93 -9.94
C TYR A 111 9.73 4.16 -10.96
N TYR A 112 9.26 2.96 -10.58
CA TYR A 112 8.35 2.16 -11.38
C TYR A 112 7.62 1.13 -10.51
N ALA A 113 6.43 0.76 -10.95
CA ALA A 113 5.76 -0.47 -10.55
C ALA A 113 5.27 -1.14 -11.83
N ARG A 114 5.73 -2.36 -12.09
CA ARG A 114 5.49 -3.08 -13.35
C ARG A 114 4.75 -4.36 -13.06
N GLN A 115 3.45 -4.32 -13.30
CA GLN A 115 2.60 -5.51 -13.14
C GLN A 115 2.95 -6.55 -14.22
N LYS A 116 2.96 -7.83 -13.84
CA LYS A 116 3.40 -8.95 -14.70
C LYS A 116 2.31 -9.61 -15.52
N ASN A 117 1.06 -9.18 -15.40
CA ASN A 117 -0.08 -9.80 -16.07
C ASN A 117 -0.98 -8.76 -16.73
N ARG A 118 -0.46 -8.11 -17.78
CA ARG A 118 -1.13 -6.98 -18.44
C ARG A 118 -2.52 -7.34 -18.95
N ASP A 119 -2.68 -8.53 -19.51
CA ASP A 119 -3.97 -8.99 -20.01
C ASP A 119 -5.03 -9.06 -18.90
N LYS A 120 -4.64 -9.45 -17.68
CA LYS A 120 -5.54 -9.45 -16.52
C LYS A 120 -5.89 -8.02 -16.08
N ALA A 121 -4.89 -7.13 -15.99
CA ALA A 121 -5.08 -5.71 -15.67
C ALA A 121 -6.04 -5.00 -16.64
N LEU A 122 -6.04 -5.42 -17.91
CA LEU A 122 -6.89 -4.87 -18.99
C LEU A 122 -8.22 -5.61 -19.18
N SER A 123 -8.47 -6.70 -18.47
CA SER A 123 -9.60 -7.59 -18.73
C SER A 123 -10.95 -6.97 -18.37
N SER A 124 -11.77 -6.66 -19.37
CA SER A 124 -13.17 -6.22 -19.17
C SER A 124 -14.10 -7.27 -18.58
N ASN A 125 -13.67 -8.54 -18.52
CA ASN A 125 -14.44 -9.65 -17.97
C ASN A 125 -14.28 -9.82 -16.45
N LEU A 126 -13.36 -9.06 -15.83
CA LEU A 126 -13.11 -9.11 -14.39
C LEU A 126 -13.60 -7.84 -13.70
N PRO A 127 -14.16 -7.97 -12.47
CA PRO A 127 -14.33 -6.83 -11.57
C PRO A 127 -13.02 -6.08 -11.38
N MET A 128 -13.07 -4.76 -11.21
CA MET A 128 -11.87 -3.92 -11.19
C MET A 128 -10.85 -4.36 -10.13
N ARG A 129 -11.29 -4.65 -8.89
CA ARG A 129 -10.44 -5.19 -7.82
C ARG A 129 -9.69 -6.48 -8.19
N GLU A 130 -10.34 -7.37 -8.96
CA GLU A 130 -9.79 -8.66 -9.33
C GLU A 130 -8.72 -8.54 -10.43
N ARG A 131 -8.61 -7.39 -11.10
CA ARG A 131 -7.61 -7.15 -12.13
C ARG A 131 -6.19 -7.06 -11.58
N THR A 132 -6.04 -6.71 -10.30
CA THR A 132 -4.75 -6.69 -9.57
C THR A 132 -4.55 -7.94 -8.73
N TRP A 133 -5.60 -8.53 -8.17
CA TRP A 133 -5.46 -9.74 -7.33
C TRP A 133 -4.82 -10.89 -8.10
N GLY A 134 -3.98 -11.68 -7.44
CA GLY A 134 -3.27 -12.79 -8.07
C GLY A 134 -2.29 -12.34 -9.18
N THR A 135 -1.79 -11.11 -9.12
CA THR A 135 -0.72 -10.62 -10.00
C THR A 135 0.52 -10.29 -9.18
N THR A 136 1.65 -10.11 -9.87
CA THR A 136 2.92 -9.73 -9.26
C THR A 136 3.35 -8.40 -9.84
N HIS A 137 3.79 -7.47 -9.00
CA HIS A 137 4.40 -6.22 -9.40
C HIS A 137 5.88 -6.25 -9.06
N GLU A 138 6.73 -5.93 -10.03
CA GLU A 138 8.13 -5.54 -9.79
C GLU A 138 8.18 -4.04 -9.53
N VAL A 139 8.72 -3.64 -8.40
CA VAL A 139 8.71 -2.26 -7.92
C VAL A 139 10.14 -1.81 -7.62
N LEU A 140 10.43 -0.55 -7.93
CA LEU A 140 11.60 0.17 -7.46
C LEU A 140 11.13 1.46 -6.78
N GLU A 141 11.42 1.58 -5.50
CA GLU A 141 11.02 2.72 -4.67
C GLU A 141 12.01 3.00 -3.54
N ASP A 142 11.97 4.22 -3.00
CA ASP A 142 12.81 4.65 -1.88
C ASP A 142 11.94 4.90 -0.63
N ILE A 143 12.05 4.03 0.36
CA ILE A 143 11.37 4.20 1.66
C ILE A 143 12.22 4.92 2.71
N GLY A 144 13.29 5.61 2.29
CA GLY A 144 14.19 6.40 3.14
C GLY A 144 15.70 6.14 2.96
N PRO A 145 16.18 4.88 2.93
CA PRO A 145 17.63 4.60 2.88
C PRO A 145 18.22 4.66 1.46
N GLY A 146 17.41 4.90 0.45
CA GLY A 146 17.78 4.81 -0.96
C GLY A 146 16.83 3.88 -1.73
N PRO A 147 16.83 3.95 -3.07
CA PRO A 147 15.98 3.11 -3.90
C PRO A 147 16.31 1.62 -3.71
N ASP A 148 15.28 0.81 -3.48
CA ASP A 148 15.38 -0.64 -3.33
C ASP A 148 14.36 -1.34 -4.24
N GLU A 149 14.75 -2.52 -4.74
CA GLU A 149 13.87 -3.34 -5.58
C GLU A 149 13.06 -4.28 -4.69
N LEU A 150 11.76 -4.35 -4.94
CA LEU A 150 10.87 -5.29 -4.27
C LEU A 150 9.85 -5.89 -5.23
N ILE A 151 9.38 -7.08 -4.84
CA ILE A 151 8.32 -7.82 -5.50
C ILE A 151 7.10 -7.78 -4.59
N LEU A 152 5.97 -7.35 -5.14
CA LEU A 152 4.67 -7.41 -4.48
C LEU A 152 3.82 -8.49 -5.15
N ASP A 153 3.64 -9.61 -4.48
CA ASP A 153 2.71 -10.65 -4.90
C ASP A 153 1.31 -10.34 -4.36
N PHE A 154 0.51 -9.62 -5.14
CA PHE A 154 -0.90 -9.40 -4.82
C PHE A 154 -1.65 -10.72 -4.83
N LYS A 155 -2.40 -10.98 -3.78
CA LYS A 155 -3.15 -12.23 -3.57
C LYS A 155 -4.63 -11.95 -3.49
N TYR A 156 -5.43 -12.98 -3.74
CA TYR A 156 -6.84 -12.92 -3.37
C TYR A 156 -6.95 -12.83 -1.83
N PRO A 157 -7.93 -12.08 -1.28
CA PRO A 157 -8.12 -11.98 0.17
C PRO A 157 -8.22 -13.35 0.84
N SER A 158 -8.89 -14.32 0.21
CA SER A 158 -9.02 -15.70 0.71
C SER A 158 -7.68 -16.43 0.84
N GLU A 159 -6.76 -16.25 -0.11
CA GLU A 159 -5.40 -16.81 -0.06
C GLU A 159 -4.56 -16.19 1.08
N MET A 160 -4.89 -14.95 1.46
CA MET A 160 -4.33 -14.26 2.61
C MET A 160 -5.06 -14.58 3.91
N GLY A 161 -6.04 -15.50 3.89
CA GLY A 161 -6.84 -15.92 5.03
C GLY A 161 -7.76 -14.83 5.58
N TYR A 162 -8.17 -13.88 4.74
CA TYR A 162 -9.26 -12.95 5.03
C TYR A 162 -10.61 -13.52 4.57
N PRO A 163 -11.72 -13.10 5.20
CA PRO A 163 -13.08 -13.41 4.74
C PRO A 163 -13.41 -12.65 3.43
N GLU A 164 -13.05 -13.22 2.29
CA GLU A 164 -13.23 -12.60 0.97
C GLU A 164 -14.69 -12.25 0.68
N GLU A 165 -15.65 -13.01 1.21
CA GLU A 165 -17.08 -12.75 1.09
C GLU A 165 -17.53 -11.42 1.72
N LYS A 166 -16.73 -10.85 2.64
CA LYS A 166 -16.97 -9.52 3.21
C LYS A 166 -16.42 -8.40 2.32
N VAL A 167 -15.60 -8.70 1.31
CA VAL A 167 -15.01 -7.68 0.43
C VAL A 167 -16.04 -7.21 -0.61
N GLY A 168 -16.36 -5.92 -0.56
CA GLY A 168 -17.47 -5.31 -1.28
C GLY A 168 -18.71 -5.06 -0.42
N THR A 169 -18.62 -5.26 0.91
CA THR A 169 -19.68 -4.92 1.88
C THR A 169 -19.27 -3.71 2.71
N ASP A 170 -20.17 -3.21 3.57
CA ASP A 170 -19.89 -2.07 4.47
C ASP A 170 -18.69 -2.33 5.41
N ALA A 171 -18.41 -3.60 5.75
CA ALA A 171 -17.26 -3.96 6.57
C ALA A 171 -15.92 -3.76 5.85
N CYS A 172 -15.90 -3.83 4.52
CA CYS A 172 -14.72 -3.72 3.68
C CYS A 172 -15.15 -3.42 2.24
N ALA A 173 -15.17 -2.14 1.85
CA ALA A 173 -15.61 -1.75 0.52
C ALA A 173 -14.68 -2.32 -0.58
N SER A 174 -13.38 -2.36 -0.34
CA SER A 174 -12.38 -3.06 -1.16
C SER A 174 -11.10 -3.35 -0.37
N MET A 175 -10.26 -4.23 -0.91
CA MET A 175 -9.00 -4.63 -0.29
C MET A 175 -7.93 -4.93 -1.34
N MET A 176 -6.70 -4.47 -1.08
CA MET A 176 -5.49 -4.86 -1.79
C MET A 176 -4.50 -5.43 -0.78
N CYS A 177 -4.17 -6.71 -0.90
CA CYS A 177 -3.24 -7.40 0.00
C CYS A 177 -2.17 -8.15 -0.79
N ALA A 178 -0.94 -8.11 -0.28
CA ALA A 178 0.20 -8.72 -0.94
C ALA A 178 1.21 -9.28 0.06
N ASN A 179 1.98 -10.27 -0.39
CA ASN A 179 3.27 -10.58 0.22
C ASN A 179 4.35 -9.78 -0.53
N GLY A 180 5.02 -8.88 0.17
CA GLY A 180 6.21 -8.18 -0.31
C GLY A 180 7.48 -8.94 0.06
N HIS A 181 8.47 -8.94 -0.84
CA HIS A 181 9.81 -9.47 -0.59
C HIS A 181 10.83 -8.86 -1.57
N GLY A 182 12.13 -8.93 -1.28
CA GLY A 182 13.13 -8.52 -2.27
C GLY A 182 13.24 -9.50 -3.44
N PRO A 183 13.91 -9.12 -4.54
CA PRO A 183 13.90 -9.86 -5.81
C PRO A 183 14.51 -11.27 -5.72
N GLU A 184 15.35 -11.52 -4.71
CA GLU A 184 16.00 -12.80 -4.48
C GLU A 184 16.02 -13.12 -2.98
N PRO A 185 16.08 -14.41 -2.58
CA PRO A 185 16.18 -14.79 -1.18
C PRO A 185 17.34 -14.10 -0.46
N GLY A 186 17.05 -13.46 0.67
CA GLY A 186 18.04 -12.74 1.48
C GLY A 186 18.27 -11.28 1.07
N LYS A 187 17.61 -10.78 0.01
CA LYS A 187 17.53 -9.34 -0.30
C LYS A 187 16.19 -8.78 0.19
N GLY A 188 16.23 -7.59 0.79
CA GLY A 188 15.06 -6.95 1.38
C GLY A 188 14.52 -7.68 2.62
N VAL A 189 13.55 -7.06 3.30
CA VAL A 189 12.81 -7.68 4.41
C VAL A 189 11.39 -7.97 3.94
N ALA A 190 10.96 -9.22 4.04
CA ALA A 190 9.61 -9.61 3.65
C ALA A 190 8.56 -8.89 4.50
N ALA A 191 7.43 -8.52 3.91
CA ALA A 191 6.33 -7.91 4.65
C ALA A 191 4.98 -8.35 4.08
N VAL A 192 4.00 -8.59 4.94
CA VAL A 192 2.61 -8.68 4.53
C VAL A 192 2.05 -7.27 4.47
N MET A 193 1.51 -6.87 3.32
CA MET A 193 0.83 -5.59 3.12
C MET A 193 -0.68 -5.80 3.03
N THR A 194 -1.47 -4.94 3.67
CA THR A 194 -2.93 -4.90 3.50
C THR A 194 -3.41 -3.45 3.49
N HIS A 195 -4.06 -3.07 2.40
CA HIS A 195 -4.82 -1.84 2.25
C HIS A 195 -6.30 -2.20 2.20
N MET A 196 -7.04 -1.88 3.25
CA MET A 196 -8.50 -2.05 3.31
C MET A 196 -9.15 -0.67 3.25
N ILE A 197 -10.20 -0.52 2.44
CA ILE A 197 -11.00 0.71 2.43
C ILE A 197 -12.39 0.48 3.01
N ARG A 198 -12.92 1.47 3.74
CA ARG A 198 -14.33 1.58 4.11
C ARG A 198 -14.90 2.86 3.52
N GLU A 199 -16.16 2.82 3.08
CA GLU A 199 -16.87 4.04 2.67
C GLU A 199 -17.27 4.83 3.91
N ILE A 200 -17.10 6.15 3.84
CA ILE A 200 -17.50 7.10 4.87
C ILE A 200 -18.25 8.25 4.20
N GLU A 201 -18.92 9.09 5.00
CA GLU A 201 -19.55 10.28 4.44
C GLU A 201 -18.52 11.16 3.70
N GLY A 202 -18.79 11.41 2.42
CA GLY A 202 -17.94 12.25 1.58
C GLY A 202 -16.67 11.60 1.01
N GLY A 203 -16.45 10.29 1.16
CA GLY A 203 -15.32 9.60 0.53
C GLY A 203 -15.07 8.20 1.08
N ILE A 204 -13.79 7.83 1.18
CA ILE A 204 -13.36 6.59 1.83
C ILE A 204 -12.35 6.88 2.94
N GLU A 205 -12.20 5.92 3.84
CA GLU A 205 -11.01 5.80 4.67
C GLU A 205 -10.21 4.56 4.27
N LEU A 206 -8.90 4.75 4.12
CA LEU A 206 -7.94 3.70 3.83
C LEU A 206 -7.22 3.29 5.12
N ARG A 207 -7.26 2.01 5.44
CA ARG A 207 -6.60 1.36 6.57
C ARG A 207 -5.47 0.49 6.03
N SER A 208 -4.26 1.03 6.09
CA SER A 208 -3.03 0.34 5.72
C SER A 208 -2.46 -0.40 6.92
N ARG A 209 -2.01 -1.64 6.70
CA ARG A 209 -1.28 -2.48 7.67
C ARG A 209 -0.11 -3.14 6.99
N PHE A 210 1.03 -3.13 7.66
CA PHE A 210 2.21 -3.87 7.25
C PHE A 210 2.72 -4.71 8.42
N TRP A 211 2.98 -5.99 8.18
CA TRP A 211 3.62 -6.90 9.12
C TRP A 211 4.96 -7.36 8.55
N ILE A 212 6.02 -6.72 9.00
CA ILE A 212 7.37 -6.86 8.49
C ILE A 212 8.05 -8.04 9.18
N GLY A 213 8.68 -8.92 8.40
CA GLY A 213 9.23 -10.19 8.84
C GLY A 213 8.25 -11.36 8.72
N TYR A 214 7.12 -11.17 8.03
CA TYR A 214 6.11 -12.19 7.78
C TYR A 214 5.78 -12.32 6.29
N GLN A 215 5.28 -13.50 5.92
CA GLN A 215 4.47 -13.74 4.74
C GLN A 215 3.21 -14.51 5.14
N ILE A 216 2.19 -14.52 4.28
CA ILE A 216 1.07 -15.45 4.40
C ILE A 216 1.19 -16.53 3.32
N MET A 217 1.18 -17.79 3.76
CA MET A 217 1.20 -18.97 2.90
C MET A 217 -0.01 -19.84 3.24
N ASP A 218 -0.81 -20.19 2.24
CA ASP A 218 -2.04 -20.98 2.41
C ASP A 218 -2.97 -20.42 3.51
N GLY A 219 -3.16 -19.10 3.52
CA GLY A 219 -3.97 -18.38 4.51
C GLY A 219 -3.37 -18.32 5.92
N ARG A 220 -2.13 -18.79 6.13
CA ARG A 220 -1.48 -18.81 7.45
C ARG A 220 -0.27 -17.90 7.51
N PRO A 221 -0.12 -17.09 8.58
CA PRO A 221 1.07 -16.26 8.74
C PRO A 221 2.29 -17.12 9.05
N MET A 222 3.35 -16.92 8.28
CA MET A 222 4.65 -17.55 8.40
C MET A 222 5.68 -16.49 8.75
N LYS A 223 6.29 -16.63 9.92
CA LYS A 223 7.36 -15.75 10.36
C LYS A 223 8.65 -16.11 9.64
N LEU A 224 9.27 -15.14 8.99
CA LEU A 224 10.47 -15.33 8.17
C LEU A 224 11.73 -14.79 8.83
N ILE A 225 11.62 -13.89 9.80
CA ILE A 225 12.78 -13.47 10.59
C ILE A 225 13.22 -14.61 11.53
N PRO A 226 14.54 -14.88 11.66
CA PRO A 226 15.03 -15.91 12.56
C PRO A 226 14.67 -15.65 14.02
N ARG A 227 14.58 -16.72 14.82
CA ARG A 227 14.33 -16.60 16.26
C ARG A 227 15.40 -15.74 16.93
N GLY A 228 14.97 -14.74 17.71
CA GLY A 228 15.86 -13.83 18.43
C GLY A 228 16.41 -12.68 17.58
N VAL A 229 16.04 -12.62 16.29
CA VAL A 229 16.35 -11.48 15.42
C VAL A 229 15.15 -10.52 15.42
N SER A 230 15.44 -9.22 15.50
CA SER A 230 14.44 -8.17 15.37
C SER A 230 14.69 -7.36 14.10
N VAL A 231 13.60 -6.93 13.46
CA VAL A 231 13.64 -5.94 12.39
C VAL A 231 14.22 -4.64 12.96
N PRO A 232 15.20 -4.00 12.30
CA PRO A 232 15.70 -2.69 12.73
C PRO A 232 14.56 -1.66 12.73
N MET A 233 14.50 -0.80 13.76
CA MET A 233 13.40 0.16 13.95
C MET A 233 13.26 1.16 12.79
N GLU A 234 14.36 1.43 12.11
CA GLU A 234 14.43 2.31 10.95
C GLU A 234 13.57 1.79 9.79
N VAL A 235 13.37 0.47 9.68
CA VAL A 235 12.57 -0.14 8.61
C VAL A 235 11.08 0.19 8.75
N PRO A 236 10.37 -0.12 9.86
CA PRO A 236 8.98 0.29 10.03
C PRO A 236 8.84 1.82 10.11
N MET A 237 9.83 2.55 10.62
CA MET A 237 9.82 4.02 10.63
C MET A 237 9.82 4.62 9.21
N GLY A 238 10.74 4.15 8.35
CA GLY A 238 10.85 4.59 6.96
C GLY A 238 9.60 4.24 6.16
N LEU A 239 9.13 2.99 6.27
CA LEU A 239 7.89 2.55 5.62
C LEU A 239 6.66 3.36 6.10
N PHE A 240 6.58 3.69 7.38
CA PHE A 240 5.51 4.55 7.88
C PHE A 240 5.59 5.96 7.30
N ALA A 241 6.76 6.60 7.30
CA ALA A 241 6.95 7.92 6.70
C ALA A 241 6.59 7.94 5.21
N HIS A 242 7.00 6.91 4.46
CA HIS A 242 6.66 6.71 3.06
C HIS A 242 5.14 6.55 2.87
N ASN A 243 4.49 5.68 3.64
CA ASN A 243 3.05 5.44 3.56
C ASN A 243 2.19 6.68 3.93
N LEU A 244 2.69 7.52 4.83
CA LEU A 244 2.08 8.82 5.14
C LEU A 244 2.12 9.75 3.93
N LYS A 245 3.24 9.78 3.21
CA LYS A 245 3.48 10.66 2.05
C LYS A 245 2.64 10.23 0.85
N GLU A 246 2.80 8.99 0.41
CA GLU A 246 2.20 8.47 -0.83
C GLU A 246 0.66 8.54 -0.77
N PHE A 247 0.03 8.12 0.33
CA PHE A 247 -1.43 8.03 0.40
C PHE A 247 -2.08 9.37 0.73
N THR A 248 -1.38 10.28 1.40
CA THR A 248 -1.83 11.67 1.52
C THR A 248 -1.86 12.33 0.14
N HIS A 249 -0.82 12.09 -0.69
CA HIS A 249 -0.80 12.65 -2.04
C HIS A 249 -1.84 12.00 -2.96
N LEU A 250 -1.95 10.67 -2.94
CA LEU A 250 -2.95 9.95 -3.73
C LEU A 250 -4.36 10.41 -3.41
N ALA A 251 -4.69 10.62 -2.13
CA ALA A 251 -5.99 11.14 -1.72
C ALA A 251 -6.35 12.46 -2.41
N ALA A 252 -5.36 13.32 -2.67
CA ALA A 252 -5.57 14.63 -3.29
C ALA A 252 -5.69 14.57 -4.82
N ILE A 253 -4.96 13.66 -5.47
CA ILE A 253 -4.91 13.62 -6.94
C ILE A 253 -5.90 12.61 -7.55
N LEU A 254 -6.22 11.53 -6.84
CA LEU A 254 -6.93 10.37 -7.39
C LEU A 254 -8.28 10.72 -8.04
N PRO A 255 -9.17 11.56 -7.46
CA PRO A 255 -10.43 11.89 -8.12
C PRO A 255 -10.25 12.54 -9.50
N LYS A 256 -9.26 13.42 -9.65
CA LYS A 256 -8.97 14.14 -10.90
C LYS A 256 -8.28 13.23 -11.91
N VAL A 257 -7.29 12.44 -11.46
CA VAL A 257 -6.59 11.48 -12.30
C VAL A 257 -7.58 10.45 -12.85
N TYR A 258 -8.48 9.93 -12.00
CA TYR A 258 -9.53 9.03 -12.41
C TYR A 258 -10.48 9.68 -13.44
N GLU A 259 -10.97 10.89 -13.19
CA GLU A 259 -11.85 11.59 -14.14
C GLU A 259 -11.23 11.74 -15.53
N GLU A 260 -9.91 12.03 -15.59
CA GLU A 260 -9.19 12.27 -16.84
C GLU A 260 -8.73 10.99 -17.56
N GLU A 261 -8.41 9.93 -16.82
CA GLU A 261 -7.68 8.76 -17.32
C GLU A 261 -8.44 7.43 -17.18
N LYS A 262 -9.63 7.37 -16.55
CA LYS A 262 -10.36 6.10 -16.33
C LYS A 262 -10.66 5.30 -17.60
N ASP A 263 -10.80 5.99 -18.74
CA ASP A 263 -11.09 5.39 -20.04
C ASP A 263 -9.81 5.17 -20.88
N ARG A 264 -8.61 5.40 -20.31
CA ARG A 264 -7.28 5.34 -20.95
C ARG A 264 -6.38 4.33 -20.23
N PHE A 265 -6.57 3.05 -20.56
CA PHE A 265 -5.79 1.95 -20.02
C PHE A 265 -4.46 1.74 -20.73
#